data_AF-A0A2N2SEV7-F1
#
_entry.id   AF-A0A2N2SEV7-F1
#
_cell.length_a   1.000
_cell.length_b   1.000
_cell.length_c   1.000
_cell.angle_alpha   90.00
_cell.angle_beta   90.00
_cell.angle_gamma   90.00
#
_symmetry.space_group_name_H-M   'P 1'
#
loop_
_entity.id
_entity.type
_entity.pdbx_description
1 polymer ?
#
loop_
_entity_poly.entity_id
_entity_poly.type
_entity_poly.pdbx_seq_one_letter_code
_entity_poly.pdbx_strand_id
1 'polypeptide(L)'
;VYTEDTLWRNRAEFPQGREQVRQLLQRKWGRELDYRLIKDLWAFTDNRIAVRFAYEWHDDSGQWFRSYGNENWEFNAQGFMQRRFASINDLPIKQEQRLFFWPLGRRPDDHPGLSDLGL
;
A
#
# COMPACT_ATOMS: atom_id res chain seq x y z
N VAL A 1 -14.13 1.45 -2.35
CA VAL A 1 -13.70 1.14 -0.97
C VAL A 1 -13.58 2.36 -0.05
N TYR A 2 -13.53 3.59 -0.55
CA TYR A 2 -13.45 4.81 0.26
C TYR A 2 -14.80 5.57 0.30
N THR A 3 -15.06 6.37 1.34
CA THR A 3 -16.20 7.31 1.33
C THR A 3 -16.00 8.39 0.25
N GLU A 4 -17.05 9.15 -0.08
CA GLU A 4 -16.94 10.24 -1.08
C GLU A 4 -16.04 11.38 -0.60
N ASP A 5 -16.08 11.63 0.70
CA ASP A 5 -15.38 12.65 1.48
C ASP A 5 -14.13 12.12 2.21
N THR A 6 -13.59 10.96 1.80
CA THR A 6 -12.47 10.28 2.48
C THR A 6 -11.28 11.21 2.71
N LEU A 7 -10.68 11.15 3.90
CA LEU A 7 -9.55 11.99 4.29
C LEU A 7 -8.26 11.18 4.41
N TRP A 8 -7.23 11.57 3.66
CA TRP A 8 -5.98 10.84 3.61
C TRP A 8 -4.80 11.67 4.05
N ARG A 9 -3.80 10.99 4.61
CA ARG A 9 -2.40 11.38 4.53
C ARG A 9 -1.63 10.21 3.93
N ASN A 10 -0.99 10.43 2.80
CA ASN A 10 -0.12 9.44 2.17
C ASN A 10 1.29 10.04 2.07
N ARG A 11 2.19 9.62 2.96
CA ARG A 11 3.48 10.29 3.19
C ARG A 11 3.26 11.76 3.61
N ALA A 12 3.60 12.69 2.73
CA ALA A 12 3.46 14.13 2.90
C ALA A 12 2.35 14.74 2.00
N GLU A 13 1.57 13.91 1.30
CA GLU A 13 0.41 14.35 0.50
C GLU A 13 -0.91 14.13 1.27
N PHE A 14 -1.87 15.04 1.08
CA PHE A 14 -3.12 15.09 1.86
C PHE A 14 -4.36 15.17 0.95
N PRO A 15 -4.69 14.11 0.18
CA PRO A 15 -5.88 14.15 -0.67
C PRO A 15 -7.16 14.13 0.17
N GLN A 16 -8.13 14.93 -0.26
CA GLN A 16 -9.44 15.06 0.35
C GLN A 16 -10.52 14.69 -0.68
N GLY A 17 -11.33 13.70 -0.35
CA GLY A 17 -12.36 13.14 -1.21
C GLY A 17 -11.83 12.15 -2.25
N ARG A 18 -12.77 11.36 -2.79
CA ARG A 18 -12.49 10.21 -3.67
C ARG A 18 -11.77 10.61 -4.96
N GLU A 19 -12.04 11.81 -5.46
CA GLU A 19 -11.46 12.34 -6.70
C GLU A 19 -9.97 12.66 -6.54
N GLN A 20 -9.57 13.34 -5.46
CA GLN A 20 -8.15 13.63 -5.21
C GLN A 20 -7.36 12.34 -4.92
N VAL A 21 -7.99 11.37 -4.24
CA VAL A 21 -7.42 10.03 -4.05
C VAL A 21 -7.18 9.34 -5.39
N ARG A 22 -8.14 9.38 -6.32
CA ARG A 22 -8.00 8.81 -7.67
C ARG A 22 -6.82 9.43 -8.41
N GLN A 23 -6.68 10.74 -8.38
CA GLN A 23 -5.55 11.45 -9.00
C GLN A 23 -4.20 11.06 -8.39
N LEU A 24 -4.12 10.95 -7.05
CA LEU A 24 -2.91 10.46 -6.39
C LEU A 24 -2.57 9.03 -6.84
N LEU A 25 -3.55 8.13 -6.91
CA LEU A 25 -3.34 6.75 -7.34
C LEU A 25 -2.91 6.64 -8.81
N GLN A 26 -3.46 7.48 -9.68
CA GLN A 26 -3.02 7.57 -11.09
C GLN A 26 -1.54 7.98 -11.19
N ARG A 27 -1.10 9.00 -10.44
CA ARG A 27 0.32 9.38 -10.39
C ARG A 27 1.19 8.28 -9.79
N LYS A 28 0.71 7.63 -8.72
CA LYS A 28 1.41 6.53 -8.04
C LYS A 28 1.74 5.41 -9.03
N TRP A 29 0.74 4.89 -9.76
CA TRP A 29 0.96 3.79 -10.70
C TRP A 29 1.62 4.20 -12.02
N GLY A 30 1.63 5.49 -12.36
CA GLY A 30 2.48 6.00 -13.43
C GLY A 30 3.98 6.00 -13.10
N ARG A 31 4.33 6.02 -11.80
CA ARG A 31 5.71 6.00 -11.31
C ARG A 31 6.16 4.62 -10.81
N GLU A 32 5.29 3.93 -10.09
CA GLU A 32 5.61 2.67 -9.42
C GLU A 32 5.28 1.48 -10.32
N LEU A 33 6.20 1.13 -11.22
CA LEU A 33 6.02 0.09 -12.22
C LEU A 33 6.21 -1.32 -11.62
N ASP A 34 5.57 -2.32 -12.23
CA ASP A 34 5.56 -3.72 -11.77
C ASP A 34 5.18 -3.92 -10.29
N TYR A 35 4.35 -3.02 -9.77
CA TYR A 35 3.91 -2.95 -8.39
C TYR A 35 3.29 -4.26 -7.88
N ARG A 36 3.86 -4.79 -6.79
CA ARG A 36 3.35 -5.96 -6.04
C ARG A 36 3.31 -5.65 -4.56
N LEU A 37 2.21 -6.00 -3.89
CA LEU A 37 1.91 -5.58 -2.52
C LEU A 37 1.50 -6.76 -1.66
N ILE A 38 2.02 -6.77 -0.42
CA ILE A 38 1.58 -7.65 0.66
C ILE A 38 1.14 -6.77 1.84
N LYS A 39 -0.02 -7.08 2.43
CA LYS A 39 -0.53 -6.44 3.65
C LYS A 39 -0.80 -7.50 4.70
N ASP A 40 -0.37 -7.22 5.92
CA ASP A 40 -0.62 -8.05 7.10
C ASP A 40 -1.30 -7.20 8.19
N LEU A 41 -2.24 -7.81 8.90
CA LEU A 41 -2.89 -7.20 10.06
C LEU A 41 -1.86 -6.96 11.18
N TRP A 42 -1.90 -5.78 11.80
CA TRP A 42 -1.11 -5.50 13.00
C TRP A 42 -1.96 -5.52 14.27
N ALA A 43 -3.06 -4.76 14.26
CA ALA A 43 -4.01 -4.68 15.36
C ALA A 43 -5.33 -4.12 14.83
N PHE A 44 -6.42 -4.28 15.59
CA PHE A 44 -7.69 -3.65 15.30
C PHE A 44 -8.43 -3.31 16.60
N THR A 45 -9.29 -2.31 16.54
CA THR A 45 -10.19 -1.92 17.64
C THR A 45 -11.39 -1.19 17.03
N ASP A 46 -12.60 -1.63 17.38
CA ASP A 46 -13.85 -1.08 16.84
C ASP A 46 -13.84 -0.97 15.31
N ASN A 47 -14.05 0.21 14.76
CA ASN A 47 -14.04 0.51 13.33
C ASN A 47 -12.66 0.89 12.78
N ARG A 48 -11.57 0.54 13.48
CA ARG A 48 -10.19 0.88 13.11
C ARG A 48 -9.32 -0.36 12.93
N ILE A 49 -8.46 -0.31 11.92
CA ILE A 49 -7.49 -1.35 11.61
C ILE A 49 -6.10 -0.71 11.42
N ALA A 50 -5.10 -1.26 12.10
CA ALA A 50 -3.69 -0.99 11.87
C ALA A 50 -3.11 -2.11 11.01
N VAL A 51 -2.40 -1.71 9.95
CA VAL A 51 -1.86 -2.62 8.93
C VAL A 51 -0.38 -2.34 8.73
N ARG A 52 0.39 -3.43 8.62
CA ARG A 52 1.75 -3.42 8.10
C ARG A 52 1.71 -3.86 6.64
N PHE A 53 2.59 -3.29 5.82
CA PHE A 53 2.69 -3.73 4.44
C PHE A 53 4.08 -3.47 3.87
N ALA A 54 4.40 -4.22 2.82
CA ALA A 54 5.50 -3.89 1.93
C ALA A 54 5.06 -4.05 0.48
N TYR A 55 5.65 -3.24 -0.40
CA TYR A 55 5.48 -3.40 -1.84
C TYR A 55 6.80 -3.28 -2.58
N GLU A 56 6.94 -4.03 -3.67
CA GLU A 56 8.08 -4.00 -4.58
C GLU A 56 7.65 -3.39 -5.91
N TRP A 57 8.53 -2.57 -6.47
CA TRP A 57 8.31 -1.84 -7.72
C TRP A 57 9.66 -1.37 -8.29
N HIS A 58 9.67 -0.90 -9.53
CA HIS A 58 10.79 -0.16 -10.10
C HIS A 58 10.34 1.13 -10.78
N ASP A 59 11.22 2.11 -10.88
CA ASP A 59 10.97 3.32 -11.65
C ASP A 59 11.28 3.11 -13.15
N ASP A 60 11.08 4.16 -13.95
CA ASP A 60 11.35 4.18 -15.40
C ASP A 60 12.85 4.08 -15.76
N SER A 61 13.74 4.27 -14.78
CA SER A 61 15.18 4.02 -14.92
C SER A 61 15.57 2.55 -14.69
N GLY A 62 14.63 1.74 -14.20
CA GLY A 62 14.84 0.34 -13.85
C GLY A 62 15.40 0.12 -12.43
N GLN A 63 15.49 1.17 -11.62
CA GLN A 63 15.89 1.04 -10.21
C GLN A 63 14.75 0.41 -9.42
N TRP A 64 15.05 -0.71 -8.76
CA TRP A 64 14.09 -1.42 -7.91
C TRP A 64 14.06 -0.87 -6.48
N PHE A 65 12.88 -0.93 -5.87
CA PHE A 65 12.65 -0.52 -4.49
C PHE A 65 11.80 -1.58 -3.77
N ARG A 66 12.06 -1.72 -2.47
CA ARG A 66 11.08 -2.25 -1.53
C ARG A 66 10.63 -1.13 -0.61
N SER A 67 9.36 -0.83 -0.65
CA SER A 67 8.73 0.19 0.18
C SER A 67 8.07 -0.48 1.38
N TYR A 68 8.44 -0.04 2.58
CA TYR A 68 7.86 -0.52 3.83
C TYR A 68 6.88 0.52 4.35
N GLY A 69 5.70 0.08 4.77
CA GLY A 69 4.65 0.98 5.18
C GLY A 69 3.85 0.51 6.39
N ASN A 70 3.40 1.50 7.14
CA ASN A 70 2.33 1.36 8.13
C ASN A 70 1.16 2.21 7.67
N GLU A 71 -0.04 1.65 7.74
CA GLU A 71 -1.25 2.42 7.52
C GLU A 71 -2.32 2.11 8.56
N ASN A 72 -3.04 3.17 8.94
CA ASN A 72 -4.17 3.10 9.84
C ASN A 72 -5.43 3.51 9.10
N TRP A 73 -6.44 2.65 9.19
CA TRP A 73 -7.72 2.79 8.52
C TRP A 73 -8.80 3.03 9.57
N GLU A 74 -9.74 3.91 9.23
CA GLU A 74 -10.99 4.08 9.97
C GLU A 74 -12.15 3.95 8.98
N PHE A 75 -13.15 3.15 9.36
CA PHE A 75 -14.29 2.81 8.51
C PHE A 75 -15.59 3.43 9.04
N ASN A 76 -16.52 3.76 8.13
CA ASN A 76 -17.88 4.12 8.50
C ASN A 76 -18.75 2.87 8.73
N ALA A 77 -20.01 3.06 9.15
CA ALA A 77 -20.94 1.97 9.43
C ALA A 77 -21.29 1.10 8.20
N GLN A 78 -21.06 1.61 6.98
CA GLN A 78 -21.29 0.88 5.73
C GLN A 78 -20.03 0.12 5.26
N GLY A 79 -18.93 0.16 6.02
CA GLY A 79 -17.68 -0.52 5.67
C GLY A 79 -16.80 0.24 4.65
N PHE A 80 -17.11 1.51 4.35
CA PHE A 80 -16.24 2.35 3.53
C PHE A 80 -15.18 3.04 4.40
N MET A 81 -13.94 3.09 3.91
CA MET A 81 -12.85 3.75 4.62
C MET A 81 -13.00 5.27 4.52
N GLN A 82 -13.25 5.92 5.66
CA GLN A 82 -13.42 7.36 5.79
C GLN A 82 -12.11 8.08 6.08
N ARG A 83 -11.13 7.40 6.70
CA ARG A 83 -9.79 7.97 6.93
C ARG A 83 -8.70 6.94 6.63
N ARG A 84 -7.63 7.41 5.99
CA ARG A 84 -6.42 6.61 5.70
C ARG A 84 -5.16 7.40 6.02
N PHE A 85 -4.40 6.93 7.01
CA PHE A 85 -3.10 7.52 7.35
C PHE A 85 -2.00 6.51 7.03
N ALA A 86 -1.18 6.80 6.02
CA ALA A 86 -0.10 5.92 5.58
C ALA A 86 1.25 6.63 5.65
N SER A 87 2.20 6.00 6.34
CA SER A 87 3.61 6.36 6.36
C SER A 87 4.39 5.26 5.65
N ILE A 88 5.26 5.65 4.71
CA ILE A 88 5.95 4.72 3.81
C ILE A 88 7.38 5.21 3.60
N ASN A 89 8.33 4.29 3.67
CA ASN A 89 9.75 4.52 3.45
C ASN A 89 10.26 3.59 2.36
N ASP A 90 11.06 4.12 1.43
CA ASP A 90 11.58 3.36 0.29
C ASP A 90 13.02 2.94 0.55
N LEU A 91 13.31 1.66 0.35
CA LEU A 91 14.65 1.11 0.34
C LEU A 91 15.02 0.72 -1.09
N PRO A 92 16.05 1.32 -1.70
CA PRO A 92 16.61 0.84 -2.96
C PRO A 92 17.09 -0.61 -2.79
N ILE A 93 16.73 -1.47 -3.74
CA ILE A 93 17.17 -2.87 -3.78
C ILE A 93 17.68 -3.21 -5.19
N LYS A 94 18.49 -4.25 -5.29
CA LYS A 94 18.82 -4.89 -6.56
C LYS A 94 17.68 -5.81 -6.99
N GLN A 95 17.54 -6.05 -8.29
CA GLN A 95 16.51 -6.95 -8.83
C GLN A 95 16.56 -8.36 -8.24
N GLU A 96 17.76 -8.90 -7.99
CA GLU A 96 18.00 -10.19 -7.33
C GLU A 96 17.53 -10.24 -5.86
N GLN A 97 17.36 -9.11 -5.20
CA GLN A 97 16.91 -9.05 -3.80
C GLN A 97 15.39 -9.02 -3.66
N ARG A 98 14.64 -9.02 -4.78
CA ARG A 98 13.19 -9.08 -4.79
C ARG A 98 12.69 -10.37 -4.12
N LEU A 99 11.51 -10.27 -3.53
CA LEU A 99 10.83 -11.39 -2.86
C LEU A 99 9.43 -11.62 -3.44
N PHE A 100 8.88 -10.67 -4.20
CA PHE A 100 7.49 -10.72 -4.66
C PHE A 100 7.43 -11.20 -6.12
N PHE A 101 7.15 -12.50 -6.29
CA PHE A 101 7.12 -13.16 -7.59
C PHE A 101 5.77 -13.83 -7.86
N TRP A 102 4.88 -13.11 -8.53
CA TRP A 102 3.64 -13.63 -9.11
C TRP A 102 3.24 -12.79 -10.34
N PRO A 103 2.36 -13.28 -11.24
CA PRO A 103 1.78 -12.47 -12.31
C PRO A 103 1.12 -11.20 -11.75
N LEU A 104 1.22 -10.06 -12.44
CA LEU A 104 0.65 -8.81 -11.93
C LEU A 104 -0.85 -8.96 -11.63
N GLY A 105 -1.25 -8.54 -10.43
CA GLY A 105 -2.62 -8.69 -9.93
C GLY A 105 -2.66 -9.25 -8.52
N ARG A 106 -3.70 -10.06 -8.24
CA ARG A 106 -3.94 -10.66 -6.93
C ARG A 106 -2.79 -11.60 -6.55
N ARG A 107 -2.25 -11.43 -5.34
CA ARG A 107 -1.29 -12.37 -4.74
C ARG A 107 -1.94 -13.78 -4.67
N PRO A 108 -1.24 -14.84 -5.11
CA PRO A 108 -1.70 -16.22 -4.93
C PRO A 108 -1.92 -16.57 -3.45
N ASP A 109 -2.84 -17.51 -3.18
CA ASP A 109 -3.21 -17.89 -1.81
C ASP A 109 -2.06 -18.61 -1.07
N ASP A 110 -1.20 -19.30 -1.82
CA ASP A 110 -0.05 -20.07 -1.35
C ASP A 110 1.25 -19.26 -1.29
N HIS A 111 1.26 -18.02 -1.79
CA HIS A 111 2.41 -17.15 -1.63
C HIS A 111 2.56 -16.73 -0.15
N PRO A 112 3.76 -16.76 0.44
CA PRO A 112 3.97 -16.36 1.83
C PRO A 112 3.49 -14.93 2.13
N GLY A 113 3.06 -14.69 3.37
CA GLY A 113 2.69 -13.37 3.89
C GLY A 113 3.91 -12.51 4.25
N LEU A 114 3.68 -11.33 4.84
CA LEU A 114 4.78 -10.43 5.20
C LEU A 114 5.67 -11.05 6.29
N SER A 115 5.02 -11.62 7.30
CA SER A 115 5.69 -12.24 8.45
C SER A 115 6.50 -13.48 8.05
N ASP A 116 5.97 -14.30 7.14
CA ASP A 116 6.64 -15.52 6.65
C ASP A 116 7.89 -15.23 5.81
N LEU A 117 7.94 -14.03 5.21
CA LEU A 117 9.11 -13.54 4.47
C LEU A 117 10.16 -12.89 5.37
N GLY A 118 9.92 -12.78 6.68
CA GLY A 118 10.81 -12.10 7.62
C GLY A 118 10.90 -10.58 7.40
N LEU A 119 9.85 -9.99 6.83
CA LEU A 119 9.71 -8.53 6.58
C LEU A 119 8.86 -7.84 7.66
#